data_AF-A0A9E5FEG2-F1
#
_entry.id   AF-A0A9E5FEG2-F1
#
_cell.length_a   1.000
_cell.length_b   1.000
_cell.length_c   1.000
_cell.angle_alpha   90.00
_cell.angle_beta   90.00
_cell.angle_gamma   90.00
#
_symmetry.space_group_name_H-M   'P 1'
#
loop_
_entity.id
_entity.type
_entity.pdbx_description
1 polymer ?
#
loop_
_entity_poly.entity_id
_entity_poly.type
_entity_poly.pdbx_seq_one_letter_code
_entity_poly.pdbx_strand_id
1 'polypeptide(L)' 'HSWQAVACGGTTIGRKGMLLAADILAASAWDLIKSPALLEQAKVDFKRRLGESGYRPLMEKDQKPPLEYRLPARRNSSGE' A
#
# COMPACT_ATOMS: atom_id res chain seq x y z
N HIS A 1 6.91 0.61 4.61
CA HIS A 1 7.00 -0.71 5.26
C HIS A 1 8.32 -0.80 6.01
N SER A 2 8.29 -0.53 7.32
CA SER A 2 9.49 -0.67 8.16
C SER A 2 9.34 -1.92 9.01
N TRP A 3 10.42 -2.67 9.17
CA TRP A 3 10.41 -3.88 9.99
C TRP A 3 10.07 -3.55 11.45
N GLN A 4 10.43 -2.36 11.92
CA GLN A 4 10.09 -1.83 13.23
C GLN A 4 8.57 -1.81 13.46
N ALA A 5 7.78 -1.36 12.47
CA ALA A 5 6.33 -1.35 12.59
C ALA A 5 5.75 -2.78 12.64
N VAL A 6 6.31 -3.71 11.87
CA VAL A 6 5.88 -5.12 11.84
C VAL A 6 6.20 -5.82 13.15
N ALA A 7 7.42 -5.64 13.68
CA ALA A 7 7.86 -6.24 14.94
C ALA A 7 7.00 -5.80 16.13
N CYS A 8 6.50 -4.56 16.11
CA CYS A 8 5.65 -4.02 17.16
C CYS A 8 4.19 -4.50 17.11
N GLY A 9 3.75 -5.18 16.05
CA GLY A 9 2.35 -5.56 15.84
C GLY A 9 1.75 -6.41 16.97
N GLY A 10 2.53 -7.32 17.55
CA GLY A 10 2.11 -8.18 18.66
C GLY A 10 2.14 -7.52 20.04
N THR A 11 2.59 -6.28 20.14
CA THR A 11 2.74 -5.57 21.41
C THR A 11 1.46 -4.84 21.82
N THR A 12 1.41 -4.36 23.07
CA THR A 12 0.31 -3.53 23.56
C THR A 12 0.19 -2.21 22.80
N ILE A 13 1.31 -1.63 22.34
CA ILE A 13 1.33 -0.41 21.53
C ILE A 13 0.69 -0.69 20.16
N GLY A 14 1.06 -1.80 19.51
CA GLY A 14 0.47 -2.23 18.24
C GLY A 14 -1.04 -2.41 18.34
N ARG A 15 -1.53 -3.11 19.38
CA ARG A 15 -2.97 -3.29 19.62
C ARG A 15 -3.72 -1.97 19.84
N LYS A 16 -3.19 -1.07 20.66
CA LYS A 16 -3.82 0.24 20.93
C LYS A 16 -3.88 1.10 19.67
N GLY A 17 -2.79 1.13 18.89
CA GLY A 17 -2.75 1.83 17.62
C GLY A 17 -3.75 1.28 16.61
N MET A 18 -3.89 -0.04 16.53
CA MET A 18 -4.87 -0.70 15.64
C MET A 18 -6.31 -0.31 15.97
N LEU A 19 -6.70 -0.32 17.25
CA LEU A 19 -8.06 0.07 17.66
C LEU A 19 -8.34 1.54 17.34
N LEU A 20 -7.41 2.44 17.66
CA LEU A 20 -7.55 3.86 17.33
C LEU A 20 -7.68 4.08 15.82
N ALA A 21 -6.87 3.39 15.00
CA ALA A 21 -6.96 3.48 13.55
C ALA A 21 -8.33 3.01 13.04
N ALA A 22 -8.87 1.92 13.60
CA ALA A 22 -10.20 1.42 13.25
C ALA A 22 -11.30 2.45 13.57
N ASP A 23 -11.26 3.04 14.77
CA ASP A 23 -12.25 4.05 15.20
C ASP A 23 -12.22 5.29 14.29
N ILE A 24 -11.04 5.78 13.93
CA ILE A 24 -10.89 6.94 13.05
C ILE A 24 -11.35 6.63 11.63
N LEU A 25 -11.07 5.43 11.10
CA LEU A 25 -11.55 5.04 9.78
C LEU A 25 -13.08 4.93 9.76
N ALA A 26 -13.68 4.38 10.82
CA ALA A 26 -15.13 4.29 10.95
C ALA A 26 -15.79 5.66 11.06
N ALA A 27 -15.26 6.55 11.90
CA ALA A 27 -15.75 7.93 12.04
C ALA A 27 -15.63 8.73 10.73
N SER A 28 -14.47 8.62 10.06
CA SER A 28 -14.26 9.25 8.75
C SER A 28 -15.27 8.77 7.71
N ALA A 29 -15.54 7.46 7.67
CA ALA A 29 -16.52 6.88 6.76
C ALA A 29 -17.95 7.36 7.09
N TRP A 30 -18.28 7.47 8.37
CA TRP A 30 -19.57 7.99 8.83
C TRP A 30 -19.81 9.43 8.35
N ASP A 31 -18.82 10.31 8.48
CA ASP A 31 -18.92 11.71 8.03
C ASP A 31 -19.16 11.80 6.51
N LEU A 32 -18.44 10.98 5.74
CA LEU A 32 -18.62 10.90 4.29
C LEU A 32 -20.02 10.39 3.90
N ILE A 33 -20.56 9.41 4.62
CA ILE A 33 -21.91 8.87 4.36
C ILE A 33 -22.99 9.91 4.70
N LYS A 34 -22.80 10.69 5.77
CA LYS A 34 -23.77 11.70 6.21
C LYS A 34 -23.75 12.99 5.39
N SER A 35 -22.65 13.28 4.69
CA SER A 35 -22.50 14.49 3.89
C SER A 35 -22.18 14.18 2.42
N PRO A 36 -23.20 14.11 1.54
CA PRO A 36 -22.98 13.88 0.11
C PRO A 36 -22.06 14.92 -0.55
N ALA A 37 -22.12 16.18 -0.10
CA ALA A 37 -21.26 17.25 -0.61
C ALA A 37 -19.79 17.00 -0.26
N LEU A 38 -19.50 16.58 0.97
CA LEU A 38 -18.14 16.25 1.40
C LEU A 38 -17.59 15.04 0.63
N LEU A 39 -18.44 14.02 0.39
CA LEU A 39 -18.07 12.86 -0.40
C LEU A 39 -17.69 13.25 -1.84
N GLU A 40 -18.44 14.13 -2.49
CA GLU A 40 -18.09 14.58 -3.84
C GLU A 40 -16.78 15.39 -3.86
N GLN A 41 -16.55 16.25 -2.88
CA GLN A 41 -15.27 16.96 -2.75
C GLN A 41 -14.09 15.99 -2.56
N ALA A 42 -14.26 14.97 -1.72
CA ALA A 42 -13.24 13.95 -1.51
C ALA A 42 -12.92 13.16 -2.79
N LYS A 43 -13.94 12.81 -3.59
CA LYS A 43 -13.76 12.14 -4.89
C LYS A 43 -13.02 13.03 -5.89
N VAL A 44 -13.34 14.33 -5.94
CA VAL A 44 -12.65 15.29 -6.81
C VAL A 44 -11.19 15.41 -6.41
N ASP A 45 -10.89 15.55 -5.11
CA ASP A 45 -9.52 15.62 -4.62
C ASP A 45 -8.73 14.34 -4.94
N PHE A 46 -9.35 13.17 -4.74
CA PHE A 46 -8.74 11.89 -5.05
C PHE A 46 -8.39 11.77 -6.54
N LYS A 47 -9.33 12.08 -7.44
CA LYS A 47 -9.08 12.07 -8.89
C LYS A 47 -7.96 13.02 -9.29
N ARG A 48 -7.93 14.24 -8.70
CA ARG A 48 -6.88 15.22 -8.93
C ARG A 48 -5.49 14.69 -8.53
N ARG A 49 -5.39 14.04 -7.37
CA ARG A 49 -4.11 13.46 -6.88
C ARG A 49 -3.67 12.25 -7.66
N LEU A 50 -4.62 11.41 -8.08
CA LEU A 50 -4.34 10.21 -8.87
C LEU A 50 -3.84 10.56 -10.28
N GLY A 51 -4.29 11.70 -10.82
CA GLY A 51 -3.95 12.15 -12.16
C GLY A 51 -4.67 11.34 -13.26
N GLU A 52 -4.59 11.82 -14.49
CA GLU A 52 -5.28 11.21 -15.65
C GLU A 52 -4.75 9.82 -16.00
N SER A 53 -3.47 9.57 -15.73
CA SER A 53 -2.79 8.30 -16.05
C SER A 53 -3.13 7.16 -15.09
N GLY A 54 -3.78 7.46 -13.96
CA GLY A 54 -4.12 6.48 -12.93
C GLY A 54 -2.91 5.93 -12.17
N TYR A 55 -3.15 5.02 -11.23
CA TYR A 55 -2.08 4.21 -10.66
C TYR A 55 -1.64 3.15 -11.69
N ARG A 56 -0.34 3.12 -12.01
CA ARG A 56 0.27 2.06 -12.79
C ARG A 56 1.35 1.39 -11.96
N PRO A 57 1.32 0.06 -11.77
CA PRO A 57 2.41 -0.64 -11.12
C PRO A 57 3.69 -0.47 -11.95
N LEU A 58 4.84 -0.41 -11.27
CA LEU A 58 6.15 -0.34 -11.93
C LEU A 58 6.60 -1.69 -12.52
N MET A 59 5.79 -2.74 -12.39
CA MET A 59 6.10 -4.06 -12.92
C MET A 59 5.72 -4.16 -14.39
N GLU A 60 6.54 -4.88 -15.16
CA GLU A 60 6.21 -5.23 -16.54
C GLU A 60 4.93 -6.08 -16.58
N LYS A 61 4.13 -5.92 -17.64
CA LYS A 61 2.77 -6.49 -17.77
C LYS A 61 2.71 -8.00 -17.52
N ASP A 62 3.78 -8.72 -17.82
CA ASP A 62 3.87 -10.18 -17.74
C ASP A 62 5.06 -10.65 -16.87
N GLN A 63 5.56 -9.79 -15.97
CA GLN A 63 6.67 -10.13 -15.09
C GLN A 63 6.27 -11.27 -14.15
N LYS A 64 6.85 -12.46 -14.36
CA LYS A 64 6.72 -13.58 -13.42
C LYS A 64 7.47 -13.27 -12.12
N PRO A 65 6.98 -13.75 -10.97
CA PRO A 65 7.73 -13.65 -9.72
C PRO A 65 9.15 -14.21 -9.89
N PRO A 66 10.18 -13.53 -9.40
CA PRO A 66 11.55 -14.04 -9.49
C PRO A 66 11.69 -15.22 -8.52
N LEU A 67 11.40 -16.44 -8.95
CA LEU A 67 11.48 -17.64 -8.09
C LEU A 67 12.92 -18.08 -7.84
N GLU A 68 13.85 -17.69 -8.71
CA GLU A 68 15.27 -18.09 -8.68
C GLU A 68 16.17 -17.14 -7.88
N TYR A 69 15.62 -16.16 -7.16
CA TYR A 69 16.37 -15.12 -6.43
C TYR A 69 17.34 -15.65 -5.34
N ARG A 70 17.21 -16.91 -4.92
CA ARG A 70 18.09 -17.57 -3.95
C ARG A 70 19.23 -18.36 -4.59
N LEU A 71 19.24 -18.52 -5.91
CA LEU A 71 20.32 -19.21 -6.60
C LEU A 71 21.58 -18.33 -6.60
N PRO A 72 22.79 -18.93 -6.49
CA PRO A 72 24.02 -18.17 -6.62
C PRO A 72 24.09 -17.49 -7.99
N ALA A 73 24.68 -16.29 -8.04
CA ALA A 73 24.85 -15.55 -9.28
C ALA A 73 25.50 -16.45 -10.34
N ARG A 74 24.90 -16.56 -11.53
CA ARG A 74 25.48 -17.34 -12.63
C ARG A 74 26.85 -16.74 -12.95
N ARG A 75 27.92 -17.55 -12.80
CA ARG A 75 29.22 -17.20 -13.36
C ARG A 75 29.08 -17.32 -14.87
N ASN A 76 29.15 -16.20 -15.58
CA ASN A 76 29.28 -16.22 -17.03
C ASN A 76 30.63 -16.89 -17.33
N SER A 77 30.60 -18.12 -17.85
CA SER A 77 31.79 -18.70 -18.48
C SER A 77 32.02 -17.93 -19.77
N SER A 78 32.93 -16.97 -19.74
CA SER A 78 33.60 -16.49 -20.94
C SER A 78 34.35 -17.67 -21.55
N GLY A 79 33.70 -18.37 -22.47
CA GLY A 79 34.31 -19.37 -23.33
C GLY A 79 34.62 -18.73 -24.67
N GLU A 80 35.93 -18.65 -24.95
CA GLU A 80 36.63 -18.69 -26.24
C GLU A 80 36.01 -18.01 -27.47
#